data_AF-A0A1W2A3E5-F1
#
_entry.id   AF-A0A1W2A3E5-F1
#
_cell.length_a   1.000
_cell.length_b   1.000
_cell.length_c   1.000
_cell.angle_alpha   90.00
_cell.angle_beta   90.00
_cell.angle_gamma   90.00
#
_symmetry.space_group_name_H-M   'P 1'
#
loop_
_entity.id
_entity.type
_entity.pdbx_description
1 polymer ?
#
loop_
_entity_poly.entity_id
_entity_poly.type
_entity_poly.pdbx_seq_one_letter_code
_entity_poly.pdbx_strand_id
1 'polypeptide(L)'
;MTSSLEFVRKIQNESSKDAWHSILSYAWNFCSQPVSRTNPASEIIKRDRAVGNIDHYLATAGWDLWSTYEQSVPQTSNALINWWNDHDTGRGVLILDAFSLREVPWLLQQAKERGFTIHKAGPVCAELPADTTPFAKALGFNQRSSLANNGGGSAHHLPGAVTESTDMEWSACADLIGSEPDWVFWHHFPDHRLHHHDAAGKGISSLVDEIKFHFTGDSFWSLIHRLTQGRRVIITSDHGYAASGLFPDANKQQSDYLKKQFKSGRWHNNEMDTGSWWVPPIDLEIESRHGAYGYVNGRRKWKSAGGYPTLTHGGLTVLEIAVPYIEISRSN
;
A
#
# COMPACT_ATOMS: atom_id res chain seq x y z
N MET A 1 1.51 25.59 -0.19
CA MET A 1 1.60 24.48 0.79
C MET A 1 1.40 25.09 2.16
N THR A 2 0.35 24.67 2.87
CA THR A 2 0.10 25.04 4.27
C THR A 2 1.31 24.64 5.10
N SER A 3 1.72 25.47 6.07
CA SER A 3 2.84 25.11 6.95
C SER A 3 2.52 23.82 7.71
N SER A 4 3.54 23.03 8.09
CA SER A 4 3.32 21.76 8.80
C SER A 4 2.52 21.95 10.09
N LEU A 5 2.69 23.09 10.78
CA LEU A 5 1.96 23.43 11.98
C LEU A 5 0.47 23.74 11.72
N GLU A 6 0.16 24.52 10.69
CA GLU A 6 -1.23 24.80 10.32
C GLU A 6 -1.97 23.53 9.88
N PHE A 7 -1.28 22.63 9.17
CA PHE A 7 -1.85 21.34 8.79
C PHE A 7 -2.15 20.46 10.01
N VAL A 8 -1.22 20.38 10.97
CA VAL A 8 -1.44 19.64 12.23
C VAL A 8 -2.60 20.25 13.03
N ARG A 9 -2.66 21.58 13.15
CA ARG A 9 -3.77 22.26 13.83
C ARG A 9 -5.11 21.98 13.15
N LYS A 10 -5.14 21.92 11.82
CA LYS A 10 -6.33 21.59 11.06
C LYS A 10 -6.84 20.19 11.45
N ILE A 11 -6.00 19.15 11.30
CA ILE A 11 -6.41 17.77 11.55
C ILE A 11 -6.71 17.47 13.03
N GLN A 12 -6.16 18.26 13.97
CA GLN A 12 -6.50 18.19 15.39
C GLN A 12 -7.92 18.68 15.71
N ASN A 13 -8.49 19.57 14.89
CA ASN A 13 -9.82 20.15 15.11
C ASN A 13 -10.89 19.56 14.20
N GLU A 14 -10.53 18.59 13.36
CA GLU A 14 -11.42 17.92 12.43
C GLU A 14 -12.08 16.69 13.07
N SER A 15 -13.21 16.24 12.50
CA SER A 15 -13.71 14.90 12.80
C SER A 15 -12.70 13.85 12.35
N SER A 16 -12.71 12.63 12.90
CA SER A 16 -11.77 11.58 12.48
C SER A 16 -11.82 11.32 10.96
N LYS A 17 -13.03 11.34 10.38
CA LYS A 17 -13.23 11.17 8.93
C LYS A 17 -12.57 12.29 8.13
N ASP A 18 -12.77 13.54 8.53
CA ASP A 18 -12.20 14.69 7.84
C ASP A 18 -10.68 14.76 8.02
N ALA A 19 -10.17 14.41 9.21
CA ALA A 19 -8.75 14.33 9.51
C ALA A 19 -8.06 13.27 8.63
N TRP A 20 -8.63 12.07 8.53
CA TRP A 20 -8.13 11.02 7.63
C TRP A 20 -8.18 11.46 6.16
N HIS A 21 -9.27 12.10 5.72
CA HIS A 21 -9.35 12.63 4.37
C HIS A 21 -8.25 13.69 4.10
N SER A 22 -8.01 14.59 5.05
CA SER A 22 -6.93 15.59 4.99
C SER A 22 -5.54 14.95 4.92
N ILE A 23 -5.29 13.91 5.73
CA ILE A 23 -4.03 13.14 5.74
C ILE A 23 -3.79 12.46 4.39
N LEU A 24 -4.80 11.74 3.89
CA LEU A 24 -4.70 11.04 2.61
C LEU A 24 -4.50 12.01 1.44
N SER A 25 -5.24 13.12 1.44
CA SER A 25 -5.09 14.18 0.43
C SER A 25 -3.70 14.80 0.46
N TYR A 26 -3.14 15.03 1.66
CA TYR A 26 -1.76 15.49 1.80
C TYR A 26 -0.76 14.49 1.22
N ALA A 27 -0.86 13.22 1.63
CA ALA A 27 0.05 12.17 1.15
C ALA A 27 -0.01 12.02 -0.37
N TRP A 28 -1.22 12.01 -0.95
CA TRP A 28 -1.42 11.98 -2.39
C TRP A 28 -0.81 13.20 -3.09
N ASN A 29 -1.09 14.41 -2.60
CA ASN A 29 -0.60 15.65 -3.23
C ASN A 29 0.93 15.70 -3.30
N PHE A 30 1.63 15.18 -2.29
CA PHE A 30 3.09 15.09 -2.30
C PHE A 30 3.59 13.94 -3.17
N CYS A 31 2.99 12.76 -3.07
CA CYS A 31 3.52 11.56 -3.71
C CYS A 31 3.17 11.48 -5.20
N SER A 32 2.08 12.10 -5.66
CA SER A 32 1.61 12.05 -7.05
C SER A 32 2.30 13.04 -8.00
N GLN A 33 3.17 13.93 -7.48
CA GLN A 33 3.90 14.88 -8.33
C GLN A 33 4.86 14.16 -9.29
N PRO A 34 5.10 14.66 -10.51
CA PRO A 34 6.08 14.08 -11.42
C PRO A 34 7.47 13.94 -10.79
N VAL A 35 8.15 12.81 -11.03
CA VAL A 35 9.52 12.57 -10.54
C VAL A 35 10.53 13.15 -11.53
N SER A 36 11.51 13.91 -11.04
CA SER A 36 12.63 14.41 -11.83
C SER A 36 13.44 13.26 -12.43
N ARG A 37 13.90 13.44 -13.67
CA ARG A 37 14.75 12.47 -14.37
C ARG A 37 16.16 12.36 -13.76
N THR A 38 16.64 13.38 -13.04
CA THR A 38 18.05 13.50 -12.63
C THR A 38 18.41 12.77 -11.35
N ASN A 39 17.52 12.69 -10.36
CA ASN A 39 17.77 11.94 -9.12
C ASN A 39 16.46 11.40 -8.50
N PRO A 40 15.88 10.33 -9.10
CA PRO A 40 14.62 9.75 -8.62
C PRO A 40 14.67 9.30 -7.15
N ALA A 41 15.77 8.66 -6.72
CA ALA A 41 15.90 8.14 -5.37
C ALA A 41 15.85 9.24 -4.30
N SER A 42 16.54 10.36 -4.52
CA SER A 42 16.49 11.50 -3.60
C SER A 42 15.08 12.10 -3.51
N GLU A 43 14.31 12.07 -4.60
CA GLU A 43 12.96 12.60 -4.61
C GLU A 43 11.98 11.69 -3.85
N ILE A 44 12.10 10.37 -4.03
CA ILE A 44 11.32 9.39 -3.26
C ILE A 44 11.62 9.53 -1.76
N ILE A 45 12.89 9.64 -1.36
CA ILE A 45 13.27 9.87 0.05
C ILE A 45 12.69 11.20 0.56
N LYS A 46 12.69 12.26 -0.25
CA LYS A 46 12.09 13.55 0.13
C LYS A 46 10.58 13.42 0.39
N ARG A 47 9.85 12.67 -0.45
CA ARG A 47 8.42 12.40 -0.26
C ARG A 47 8.16 11.57 0.98
N ASP A 48 8.96 10.53 1.18
CA ASP A 48 8.89 9.68 2.38
C ASP A 48 9.02 10.53 3.66
N ARG A 49 10.03 11.42 3.71
CA ARG A 49 10.23 12.34 4.84
C ARG A 49 9.09 13.35 5.01
N ALA A 50 8.50 13.85 3.93
CA ALA A 50 7.37 14.78 4.00
C ALA A 50 6.16 14.12 4.67
N VAL A 51 5.84 12.87 4.30
CA VAL A 51 4.80 12.09 4.95
C VAL A 51 5.18 11.71 6.40
N GLY A 52 6.47 11.58 6.69
CA GLY A 52 6.96 11.26 8.04
C GLY A 52 6.61 12.28 9.12
N ASN A 53 6.34 13.54 8.75
CA ASN A 53 5.82 14.52 9.68
C ASN A 53 4.40 14.18 10.17
N ILE A 54 3.58 13.60 9.28
CA ILE A 54 2.24 13.11 9.64
C ILE A 54 2.35 11.87 10.52
N ASP A 55 3.22 10.93 10.14
CA ASP A 55 3.46 9.74 10.96
C ASP A 55 3.95 10.10 12.36
N HIS A 56 4.76 11.15 12.48
CA HIS A 56 5.18 11.66 13.78
C HIS A 56 3.98 12.18 14.59
N TYR A 57 3.12 13.00 13.99
CA TYR A 57 1.89 13.47 14.64
C TYR A 57 0.99 12.31 15.09
N LEU A 58 0.73 11.35 14.20
CA LEU A 58 -0.07 10.16 14.51
C LEU A 58 0.57 9.33 15.63
N ALA A 59 1.90 9.27 15.69
CA ALA A 59 2.59 8.52 16.73
C ALA A 59 2.63 9.24 18.09
N THR A 60 2.50 10.58 18.14
CA THR A 60 2.77 11.37 19.35
C THR A 60 1.63 12.23 19.86
N ALA A 61 0.57 12.46 19.10
CA ALA A 61 -0.53 13.32 19.51
C ALA A 61 -1.89 12.92 18.91
N GLY A 62 -1.91 12.27 17.75
CA GLY A 62 -3.13 11.83 17.07
C GLY A 62 -3.25 10.31 16.96
N TRP A 63 -2.73 9.56 17.93
CA TRP A 63 -2.73 8.08 17.88
C TRP A 63 -4.13 7.49 18.02
N ASP A 64 -5.06 8.25 18.59
CA ASP A 64 -6.49 7.95 18.69
C ASP A 64 -7.20 7.92 17.34
N LEU A 65 -6.66 8.58 16.30
CA LEU A 65 -7.21 8.47 14.94
C LEU A 65 -7.15 7.04 14.40
N TRP A 66 -6.21 6.21 14.87
CA TRP A 66 -6.08 4.84 14.42
C TRP A 66 -7.27 3.96 14.84
N SER A 67 -7.88 4.21 16.01
CA SER A 67 -9.02 3.40 16.47
C SER A 67 -10.29 3.60 15.65
N THR A 68 -10.36 4.69 14.87
CA THR A 68 -11.49 4.99 13.97
C THR A 68 -11.12 4.85 12.49
N TYR A 69 -9.94 4.29 12.20
CA TYR A 69 -9.37 4.22 10.85
C TYR A 69 -10.33 3.57 9.86
N GLU A 70 -10.77 2.34 10.10
CA GLU A 70 -11.59 1.58 9.13
C GLU A 70 -12.94 2.24 8.84
N GLN A 71 -13.51 2.98 9.80
CA GLN A 71 -14.77 3.69 9.61
C GLN A 71 -14.59 5.06 8.93
N SER A 72 -13.35 5.58 8.91
CA SER A 72 -13.03 6.93 8.45
C SER A 72 -12.42 6.99 7.06
N VAL A 73 -11.96 5.86 6.51
CA VAL A 73 -11.22 5.80 5.24
C VAL A 73 -11.93 4.97 4.17
N PRO A 74 -11.69 5.26 2.88
CA PRO A 74 -12.12 4.36 1.80
C PRO A 74 -11.19 3.13 1.74
N GLN A 75 -11.59 2.02 2.37
CA GLN A 75 -10.87 0.75 2.25
C GLN A 75 -10.82 0.26 0.80
N THR A 76 -9.66 -0.21 0.37
CA THR A 76 -9.36 -0.62 -1.01
C THR A 76 -10.30 -1.73 -1.47
N SER A 77 -10.54 -2.73 -0.63
CA SER A 77 -11.44 -3.83 -0.99
C SER A 77 -12.86 -3.32 -1.24
N ASN A 78 -13.36 -2.42 -0.38
CA ASN A 78 -14.71 -1.88 -0.51
C ASN A 78 -14.81 -0.96 -1.73
N ALA A 79 -13.76 -0.18 -2.02
CA ALA A 79 -13.68 0.62 -3.23
C ALA A 79 -13.73 -0.26 -4.50
N LEU A 80 -12.99 -1.37 -4.53
CA LEU A 80 -13.00 -2.33 -5.62
C LEU A 80 -14.37 -3.01 -5.78
N ILE A 81 -14.96 -3.50 -4.69
CA ILE A 81 -16.27 -4.17 -4.70
C ILE A 81 -17.35 -3.21 -5.21
N ASN A 82 -17.38 -1.98 -4.69
CA ASN A 82 -18.34 -0.97 -5.15
C ASN A 82 -18.14 -0.66 -6.63
N TRP A 83 -16.90 -0.40 -7.06
CA TRP A 83 -16.60 -0.13 -8.47
C TRP A 83 -16.98 -1.30 -9.38
N TRP A 84 -16.73 -2.54 -8.94
CA TRP A 84 -17.07 -3.75 -9.70
C TRP A 84 -18.58 -3.91 -9.87
N ASN A 85 -19.36 -3.61 -8.82
CA ASN A 85 -20.83 -3.65 -8.86
C ASN A 85 -21.44 -2.50 -9.66
N ASP A 86 -20.76 -1.34 -9.73
CA ASP A 86 -21.19 -0.18 -10.51
C ASP A 86 -20.92 -0.34 -12.03
N HIS A 87 -20.26 -1.42 -12.46
CA HIS A 87 -19.96 -1.72 -13.86
C HIS A 87 -20.48 -3.11 -14.24
N ASP A 88 -21.27 -3.21 -15.31
CA ASP A 88 -21.90 -4.47 -15.70
C ASP A 88 -20.90 -5.53 -16.23
N THR A 89 -19.97 -5.12 -17.10
CA THR A 89 -18.97 -6.00 -17.72
C THR A 89 -17.81 -5.19 -18.30
N GLY A 90 -16.74 -5.85 -18.75
CA GLY A 90 -15.56 -5.17 -19.27
C GLY A 90 -14.72 -4.58 -18.14
N ARG A 91 -14.52 -5.34 -17.06
CA ARG A 91 -13.83 -4.89 -15.85
C ARG A 91 -12.46 -5.55 -15.73
N GLY A 92 -11.42 -4.77 -15.48
CA GLY A 92 -10.13 -5.29 -15.08
C GLY A 92 -9.72 -4.76 -13.73
N VAL A 93 -9.11 -5.60 -12.91
CA VAL A 93 -8.42 -5.19 -11.70
C VAL A 93 -7.00 -5.74 -11.76
N LEU A 94 -6.03 -4.85 -11.65
CA LEU A 94 -4.62 -5.20 -11.44
C LEU A 94 -4.24 -4.79 -10.01
N ILE A 95 -3.93 -5.79 -9.18
CA ILE A 95 -3.37 -5.59 -7.85
C ILE A 95 -1.86 -5.81 -7.94
N LEU A 96 -1.08 -4.82 -7.52
CA LEU A 96 0.37 -4.88 -7.42
C LEU A 96 0.74 -4.98 -5.95
N ASP A 97 1.35 -6.08 -5.54
CA ASP A 97 1.65 -6.41 -4.14
C ASP A 97 2.66 -5.43 -3.52
N ALA A 98 2.27 -4.71 -2.47
CA ALA A 98 3.05 -3.62 -1.84
C ALA A 98 3.32 -2.38 -2.72
N PHE A 99 2.48 -2.06 -3.72
CA PHE A 99 2.58 -0.82 -4.50
C PHE A 99 2.23 0.42 -3.66
N SER A 100 3.21 1.31 -3.48
CA SER A 100 3.12 2.48 -2.61
C SER A 100 2.77 3.76 -3.37
N LEU A 101 2.15 4.73 -2.67
CA LEU A 101 1.92 6.08 -3.22
C LEU A 101 3.18 6.73 -3.79
N ARG A 102 4.36 6.41 -3.25
CA ARG A 102 5.66 6.95 -3.69
C ARG A 102 5.92 6.72 -5.18
N GLU A 103 5.45 5.61 -5.74
CA GLU A 103 5.78 5.16 -7.09
C GLU A 103 4.72 5.53 -8.14
N VAL A 104 3.56 6.03 -7.70
CA VAL A 104 2.43 6.46 -8.54
C VAL A 104 2.82 7.37 -9.72
N PRO A 105 3.75 8.33 -9.57
CA PRO A 105 4.00 9.27 -10.67
C PRO A 105 4.52 8.63 -11.94
N TRP A 106 5.32 7.55 -11.83
CA TRP A 106 5.79 6.86 -13.03
C TRP A 106 4.61 6.25 -13.78
N LEU A 107 3.67 5.62 -13.06
CA LEU A 107 2.48 5.04 -13.65
C LEU A 107 1.58 6.12 -14.29
N LEU A 108 1.30 7.21 -13.58
CA LEU A 108 0.47 8.31 -14.12
C LEU A 108 1.11 8.99 -15.33
N GLN A 109 2.43 9.21 -15.31
CA GLN A 109 3.15 9.80 -16.43
C GLN A 109 3.12 8.88 -17.64
N GLN A 110 3.45 7.60 -17.45
CA GLN A 110 3.52 6.64 -18.55
C GLN A 110 2.15 6.29 -19.11
N ALA A 111 1.09 6.27 -18.29
CA ALA A 111 -0.28 6.15 -18.76
C ALA A 111 -0.60 7.28 -19.77
N LYS A 112 -0.30 8.53 -19.42
CA LYS A 112 -0.52 9.69 -20.30
C LYS A 112 0.34 9.63 -21.56
N GLU A 113 1.64 9.36 -21.42
CA GLU A 113 2.57 9.28 -22.55
C GLU A 113 2.21 8.17 -23.54
N ARG A 114 1.58 7.08 -23.07
CA ARG A 114 1.13 5.95 -23.89
C ARG A 114 -0.33 6.07 -24.35
N GLY A 115 -0.97 7.21 -24.12
CA GLY A 115 -2.31 7.50 -24.65
C GLY A 115 -3.47 6.84 -23.89
N PHE A 116 -3.28 6.44 -22.64
CA PHE A 116 -4.37 5.98 -21.79
C PHE A 116 -5.18 7.15 -21.24
N THR A 117 -6.49 6.94 -21.12
CA THR A 117 -7.39 7.85 -20.40
C THR A 117 -7.35 7.48 -18.93
N ILE A 118 -6.94 8.41 -18.07
CA ILE A 118 -7.05 8.29 -16.61
C ILE A 118 -8.37 8.91 -16.19
N HIS A 119 -9.31 8.09 -15.71
CA HIS A 119 -10.63 8.55 -15.28
C HIS A 119 -10.62 9.04 -13.84
N LYS A 120 -9.90 8.33 -12.97
CA LYS A 120 -9.78 8.63 -11.56
C LYS A 120 -8.40 8.20 -11.06
N ALA A 121 -7.80 9.02 -10.20
CA ALA A 121 -6.57 8.66 -9.52
C ALA A 121 -6.59 9.29 -8.12
N GLY A 122 -6.35 8.50 -7.09
CA GLY A 122 -6.32 8.97 -5.71
C GLY A 122 -5.86 7.89 -4.74
N PRO A 123 -5.74 8.24 -3.45
CA PRO A 123 -5.43 7.27 -2.42
C PRO A 123 -6.69 6.54 -1.96
N VAL A 124 -6.53 5.25 -1.70
CA VAL A 124 -7.43 4.43 -0.88
C VAL A 124 -6.59 3.80 0.24
N CYS A 125 -7.22 2.97 1.06
CA CYS A 125 -6.64 2.49 2.30
C CYS A 125 -6.57 0.97 2.37
N ALA A 126 -5.42 0.42 2.74
CA ALA A 126 -5.21 -1.00 2.97
C ALA A 126 -6.10 -1.53 4.11
N GLU A 127 -6.20 -2.84 4.19
CA GLU A 127 -6.75 -3.50 5.37
C GLU A 127 -5.86 -3.34 6.59
N LEU A 128 -6.41 -3.60 7.78
CA LEU A 128 -5.61 -3.78 8.99
C LEU A 128 -5.65 -5.26 9.44
N PRO A 129 -4.51 -5.95 9.55
CA PRO A 129 -3.16 -5.48 9.22
C PRO A 129 -2.94 -5.16 7.74
N ALA A 130 -2.06 -4.18 7.47
CA ALA A 130 -1.66 -3.79 6.11
C ALA A 130 -0.72 -4.86 5.53
N ASP A 131 -1.35 -5.93 5.05
CA ASP A 131 -0.73 -7.19 4.66
C ASP A 131 -1.63 -7.89 3.62
N THR A 132 -1.05 -8.83 2.87
CA THR A 132 -1.69 -9.53 1.75
C THR A 132 -2.93 -10.32 2.17
N THR A 133 -2.88 -11.02 3.32
CA THR A 133 -3.94 -11.96 3.73
C THR A 133 -5.24 -11.25 4.15
N PRO A 134 -5.21 -10.21 5.02
CA PRO A 134 -6.40 -9.41 5.32
C PRO A 134 -7.08 -8.86 4.06
N PHE A 135 -6.31 -8.34 3.10
CA PHE A 135 -6.86 -7.84 1.84
C PHE A 135 -7.51 -8.94 0.98
N ALA A 136 -6.88 -10.11 0.85
CA ALA A 136 -7.47 -11.25 0.15
C ALA A 136 -8.82 -11.66 0.78
N LYS A 137 -8.86 -11.79 2.12
CA LYS A 137 -10.09 -12.15 2.86
C LYS A 137 -11.19 -11.11 2.70
N ALA A 138 -10.84 -9.83 2.69
CA ALA A 138 -11.80 -8.75 2.46
C ALA A 138 -12.47 -8.82 1.08
N LEU A 139 -11.77 -9.32 0.06
CA LEU A 139 -12.32 -9.59 -1.26
C LEU A 139 -13.07 -10.94 -1.35
N GLY A 140 -13.07 -11.75 -0.29
CA GLY A 140 -13.70 -13.06 -0.24
C GLY A 140 -12.82 -14.21 -0.74
N PHE A 141 -11.51 -13.98 -0.89
CA PHE A 141 -10.53 -15.03 -1.21
C PHE A 141 -9.90 -15.59 0.08
N ASN A 142 -9.48 -16.86 0.05
CA ASN A 142 -8.78 -17.46 1.20
C ASN A 142 -7.39 -16.86 1.40
N GLN A 143 -6.63 -16.69 0.31
CA GLN A 143 -5.28 -16.12 0.28
C GLN A 143 -4.92 -15.69 -1.15
N ARG A 144 -3.92 -14.83 -1.32
CA ARG A 144 -3.46 -14.37 -2.66
C ARG A 144 -3.23 -15.51 -3.65
N SER A 145 -2.54 -16.58 -3.22
CA SER A 145 -2.21 -17.69 -4.11
C SER A 145 -3.42 -18.52 -4.55
N SER A 146 -4.60 -18.37 -3.92
CA SER A 146 -5.78 -19.10 -4.36
C SER A 146 -6.33 -18.56 -5.67
N LEU A 147 -5.93 -17.36 -6.11
CA LEU A 147 -6.38 -16.78 -7.37
C LEU A 147 -5.67 -17.39 -8.60
N ALA A 148 -4.56 -18.10 -8.41
CA ALA A 148 -3.75 -18.59 -9.53
C ALA A 148 -4.52 -19.54 -10.45
N ASN A 149 -4.28 -19.44 -11.76
CA ASN A 149 -4.91 -20.30 -12.79
C ASN A 149 -6.45 -20.35 -12.67
N ASN A 150 -7.09 -19.19 -12.52
CA ASN A 150 -8.52 -19.06 -12.30
C ASN A 150 -9.06 -19.79 -11.06
N GLY A 151 -8.23 -19.90 -10.01
CA GLY A 151 -8.54 -20.63 -8.79
C GLY A 151 -9.43 -19.89 -7.78
N GLY A 152 -9.75 -18.62 -8.03
CA GLY A 152 -10.46 -17.75 -7.08
C GLY A 152 -11.87 -18.21 -6.68
N GLY A 153 -12.44 -19.19 -7.40
CA GLY A 153 -13.77 -19.73 -7.14
C GLY A 153 -14.88 -18.74 -7.49
N SER A 154 -16.06 -18.90 -6.89
CA SER A 154 -17.22 -18.03 -7.14
C SER A 154 -17.75 -17.32 -5.89
N ALA A 155 -17.12 -17.53 -4.73
CA ALA A 155 -17.56 -17.00 -3.45
C ALA A 155 -17.00 -15.59 -3.15
N HIS A 156 -16.07 -15.11 -3.97
CA HIS A 156 -15.47 -13.78 -3.82
C HIS A 156 -16.42 -12.66 -4.29
N HIS A 157 -16.14 -11.44 -3.86
CA HIS A 157 -16.99 -10.27 -4.10
C HIS A 157 -16.80 -9.62 -5.48
N LEU A 158 -16.16 -10.32 -6.43
CA LEU A 158 -15.86 -9.82 -7.79
C LEU A 158 -16.38 -10.81 -8.85
N PRO A 159 -17.68 -11.13 -8.86
CA PRO A 159 -18.23 -12.25 -9.62
C PRO A 159 -17.98 -12.12 -11.12
N GLY A 160 -17.74 -13.27 -11.77
CA GLY A 160 -17.50 -13.37 -13.22
C GLY A 160 -16.05 -13.12 -13.64
N ALA A 161 -15.17 -12.70 -12.73
CA ALA A 161 -13.76 -12.49 -13.03
C ALA A 161 -13.03 -13.80 -13.32
N VAL A 162 -12.22 -13.81 -14.38
CA VAL A 162 -11.08 -14.71 -14.45
C VAL A 162 -10.01 -14.22 -13.49
N THR A 163 -9.45 -15.13 -12.70
CA THR A 163 -8.45 -14.79 -11.68
C THR A 163 -7.06 -15.29 -12.05
N GLU A 164 -6.04 -14.52 -11.69
CA GLU A 164 -4.64 -14.97 -11.74
C GLU A 164 -3.84 -14.31 -10.61
N SER A 165 -2.86 -15.03 -10.08
CA SER A 165 -1.85 -14.46 -9.18
C SER A 165 -0.49 -15.12 -9.38
N THR A 166 0.50 -14.30 -9.75
CA THR A 166 1.83 -14.77 -10.17
C THR A 166 2.93 -13.73 -9.93
N ASP A 167 4.18 -14.18 -9.95
CA ASP A 167 5.41 -13.39 -9.96
C ASP A 167 6.17 -13.51 -11.30
N MET A 168 5.52 -14.05 -12.33
CA MET A 168 6.08 -14.19 -13.69
C MET A 168 6.46 -12.85 -14.32
N GLU A 169 7.37 -12.89 -15.29
CA GLU A 169 7.73 -11.71 -16.08
C GLU A 169 6.53 -11.10 -16.82
N TRP A 170 6.50 -9.77 -16.92
CA TRP A 170 5.34 -9.01 -17.40
C TRP A 170 4.83 -9.40 -18.80
N SER A 171 5.72 -9.78 -19.71
CA SER A 171 5.33 -10.23 -21.05
C SER A 171 4.58 -11.57 -20.99
N ALA A 172 5.04 -12.51 -20.17
CA ALA A 172 4.35 -13.78 -19.96
C ALA A 172 3.01 -13.56 -19.24
N CYS A 173 2.94 -12.60 -18.30
CA CYS A 173 1.68 -12.18 -17.69
C CYS A 173 0.68 -11.64 -18.73
N ALA A 174 1.16 -10.89 -19.73
CA ALA A 174 0.30 -10.40 -20.81
C ALA A 174 -0.28 -11.55 -21.66
N ASP A 175 0.49 -12.62 -21.88
CA ASP A 175 0.04 -13.80 -22.63
C ASP A 175 -1.06 -14.60 -21.89
N LEU A 176 -1.14 -14.49 -20.56
CA LEU A 176 -2.21 -15.12 -19.76
C LEU A 176 -3.56 -14.43 -19.93
N ILE A 177 -3.58 -13.14 -20.23
CA ILE A 177 -4.83 -12.39 -20.32
C ILE A 177 -5.56 -12.77 -21.61
N GLY A 178 -6.72 -13.41 -21.45
CA GLY A 178 -7.61 -13.83 -22.53
C GLY A 178 -8.61 -12.75 -22.97
N SER A 179 -9.65 -13.17 -23.68
CA SER A 179 -10.73 -12.30 -24.20
C SER A 179 -11.91 -12.15 -23.24
N GLU A 180 -11.87 -12.81 -22.08
CA GLU A 180 -12.94 -12.80 -21.08
C GLU A 180 -13.17 -11.37 -20.59
N PRO A 181 -14.42 -10.91 -20.47
CA PRO A 181 -14.69 -9.50 -20.25
C PRO A 181 -14.20 -9.00 -18.90
N ASP A 182 -14.07 -9.89 -17.91
CA ASP A 182 -13.82 -9.54 -16.52
C ASP A 182 -12.57 -10.25 -15.99
N TRP A 183 -11.63 -9.49 -15.43
CA TRP A 183 -10.34 -10.00 -14.95
C TRP A 183 -9.95 -9.42 -13.60
N VAL A 184 -9.40 -10.27 -12.73
CA VAL A 184 -8.72 -9.88 -11.49
C VAL A 184 -7.33 -10.52 -11.52
N PHE A 185 -6.31 -9.69 -11.70
CA PHE A 185 -4.92 -10.10 -11.82
C PHE A 185 -4.12 -9.54 -10.65
N TRP A 186 -3.46 -10.40 -9.87
CA TRP A 186 -2.67 -9.99 -8.72
C TRP A 186 -1.21 -10.37 -8.89
N HIS A 187 -0.39 -9.39 -9.25
CA HIS A 187 1.04 -9.58 -9.44
C HIS A 187 1.80 -9.37 -8.13
N HIS A 188 2.76 -10.24 -7.82
CA HIS A 188 3.50 -10.22 -6.53
C HIS A 188 4.55 -9.10 -6.43
N PHE A 189 4.54 -8.12 -7.35
CA PHE A 189 5.53 -7.04 -7.42
C PHE A 189 4.91 -5.75 -6.86
N PRO A 190 5.68 -4.92 -6.13
CA PRO A 190 7.08 -5.11 -5.74
C PRO A 190 7.37 -6.02 -4.54
N ASP A 191 6.39 -6.53 -3.78
CA ASP A 191 6.63 -7.17 -2.48
C ASP A 191 7.67 -8.31 -2.48
N HIS A 192 7.57 -9.26 -3.42
CA HIS A 192 8.55 -10.36 -3.53
C HIS A 192 10.00 -9.87 -3.75
N ARG A 193 10.18 -8.63 -4.23
CA ARG A 193 11.48 -7.97 -4.40
C ARG A 193 11.90 -7.21 -3.15
N LEU A 194 10.96 -6.72 -2.32
CA LEU A 194 11.28 -6.06 -1.05
C LEU A 194 12.16 -6.97 -0.17
N HIS A 195 11.80 -8.26 -0.09
CA HIS A 195 12.58 -9.27 0.64
C HIS A 195 14.02 -9.46 0.13
N HIS A 196 14.27 -9.22 -1.16
CA HIS A 196 15.61 -9.29 -1.75
C HIS A 196 16.45 -8.02 -1.48
N HIS A 197 15.80 -6.91 -1.11
CA HIS A 197 16.45 -5.63 -0.76
C HIS A 197 16.56 -5.43 0.77
N ASP A 198 16.17 -6.39 1.58
CA ASP A 198 16.24 -6.34 3.06
C ASP A 198 17.66 -6.42 3.63
N ALA A 199 18.67 -6.66 2.79
CA ALA A 199 20.07 -6.64 3.20
C ALA A 199 20.52 -5.24 3.62
N ALA A 200 21.16 -5.14 4.79
CA ALA A 200 21.67 -3.89 5.35
C ALA A 200 22.49 -3.08 4.32
N GLY A 201 22.01 -1.88 3.97
CA GLY A 201 22.67 -0.95 3.05
C GLY A 201 22.08 -0.87 1.63
N LYS A 202 21.22 -1.81 1.22
CA LYS A 202 20.50 -1.78 -0.08
C LYS A 202 19.06 -1.26 0.06
N GLY A 203 18.86 -0.19 0.83
CA GLY A 203 17.53 0.33 1.17
C GLY A 203 16.76 0.91 -0.02
N ILE A 204 15.72 1.71 0.26
CA ILE A 204 14.75 2.29 -0.70
C ILE A 204 15.31 2.74 -2.07
N SER A 205 16.56 3.21 -2.15
CA SER A 205 17.19 3.63 -3.40
C SER A 205 17.34 2.54 -4.47
N SER A 206 17.70 1.30 -4.12
CA SER A 206 17.79 0.22 -5.13
C SER A 206 16.41 -0.17 -5.66
N LEU A 207 15.42 -0.18 -4.76
CA LEU A 207 14.03 -0.43 -5.10
C LEU A 207 13.46 0.67 -6.03
N VAL A 208 13.82 1.94 -5.82
CA VAL A 208 13.41 3.05 -6.70
C VAL A 208 13.83 2.79 -8.15
N ASP A 209 15.08 2.39 -8.37
CA ASP A 209 15.58 2.17 -9.72
C ASP A 209 14.89 0.97 -10.38
N GLU A 210 14.63 -0.09 -9.61
CA GLU A 210 13.91 -1.27 -10.08
C GLU A 210 12.44 -0.97 -10.41
N ILE A 211 11.71 -0.28 -9.53
CA ILE A 211 10.32 0.10 -9.79
C ILE A 211 10.24 1.05 -10.99
N LYS A 212 11.15 2.03 -11.08
CA LYS A 212 11.23 2.89 -12.26
C LYS A 212 11.44 2.07 -13.53
N PHE A 213 12.37 1.11 -13.52
CA PHE A 213 12.63 0.23 -14.65
C PHE A 213 11.36 -0.50 -15.10
N HIS A 214 10.64 -1.13 -14.17
CA HIS A 214 9.41 -1.84 -14.49
C HIS A 214 8.28 -0.91 -14.95
N PHE A 215 7.96 0.14 -14.20
CA PHE A 215 6.82 1.01 -14.51
C PHE A 215 7.03 1.92 -15.73
N THR A 216 8.28 2.06 -16.21
CA THR A 216 8.56 2.74 -17.49
C THR A 216 8.82 1.78 -18.66
N GLY A 217 9.05 0.50 -18.38
CA GLY A 217 9.39 -0.52 -19.37
C GLY A 217 8.19 -1.02 -20.18
N ASP A 218 8.41 -1.31 -21.45
CA ASP A 218 7.35 -1.75 -22.37
C ASP A 218 6.69 -3.07 -21.95
N SER A 219 7.43 -3.98 -21.30
CA SER A 219 6.88 -5.27 -20.84
C SER A 219 5.77 -5.10 -19.80
N PHE A 220 5.91 -4.18 -18.84
CA PHE A 220 4.82 -3.88 -17.89
C PHE A 220 3.62 -3.30 -18.65
N TRP A 221 3.88 -2.39 -19.58
CA TRP A 221 2.82 -1.75 -20.37
C TRP A 221 2.16 -2.69 -21.39
N SER A 222 2.78 -3.79 -21.80
CA SER A 222 2.10 -4.82 -22.59
C SER A 222 1.02 -5.55 -21.80
N LEU A 223 1.25 -5.80 -20.49
CA LEU A 223 0.22 -6.33 -19.59
C LEU A 223 -0.93 -5.33 -19.45
N ILE A 224 -0.64 -4.05 -19.15
CA ILE A 224 -1.68 -3.01 -19.04
C ILE A 224 -2.46 -2.87 -20.35
N HIS A 225 -1.77 -2.88 -21.48
CA HIS A 225 -2.39 -2.84 -22.80
C HIS A 225 -3.34 -4.02 -23.00
N ARG A 226 -2.94 -5.23 -22.64
CA ARG A 226 -3.78 -6.41 -22.80
C ARG A 226 -4.99 -6.41 -21.85
N LEU A 227 -4.80 -6.00 -20.60
CA LEU A 227 -5.89 -5.85 -19.62
C LEU A 227 -6.93 -4.83 -20.06
N THR A 228 -6.50 -3.71 -20.64
CA THR A 228 -7.39 -2.61 -21.08
C THR A 228 -8.07 -2.84 -22.44
N GLN A 229 -7.82 -3.96 -23.13
CA GLN A 229 -8.52 -4.27 -24.37
C GLN A 229 -9.99 -4.63 -24.10
N GLY A 230 -10.89 -3.68 -24.40
CA GLY A 230 -12.32 -3.82 -24.15
C GLY A 230 -12.71 -3.71 -22.66
N ARG A 231 -11.79 -3.28 -21.79
CA ARG A 231 -12.04 -3.18 -20.35
C ARG A 231 -11.65 -1.82 -19.77
N ARG A 232 -12.39 -1.39 -18.75
CA ARG A 232 -11.95 -0.35 -17.81
C ARG A 232 -11.20 -1.03 -16.68
N VAL A 233 -10.03 -0.51 -16.33
CA VAL A 233 -9.08 -1.19 -15.44
C VAL A 233 -8.78 -0.35 -14.22
N ILE A 234 -8.92 -0.93 -13.02
CA ILE A 234 -8.35 -0.40 -11.78
C ILE A 234 -6.95 -0.97 -11.59
N ILE A 235 -5.98 -0.11 -11.35
CA ILE A 235 -4.64 -0.49 -10.86
C ILE A 235 -4.54 -0.02 -9.41
N THR A 236 -4.26 -0.95 -8.51
CA THR A 236 -4.20 -0.68 -7.07
C THR A 236 -3.22 -1.60 -6.34
N SER A 237 -3.20 -1.55 -5.02
CA SER A 237 -2.36 -2.36 -4.15
C SER A 237 -3.16 -2.96 -3.02
N ASP A 238 -2.69 -4.07 -2.46
CA ASP A 238 -3.19 -4.66 -1.22
C ASP A 238 -2.74 -3.88 0.02
N HIS A 239 -1.46 -3.47 0.03
CA HIS A 239 -0.86 -2.62 1.05
C HIS A 239 0.27 -1.74 0.48
N GLY A 240 0.79 -0.83 1.30
CA GLY A 240 2.06 -0.15 1.03
C GLY A 240 3.20 -0.75 1.85
N TYR A 241 4.28 -0.01 2.03
CA TYR A 241 5.41 -0.45 2.85
C TYR A 241 6.12 0.71 3.54
N ALA A 242 6.70 0.43 4.69
CA ALA A 242 7.62 1.28 5.41
C ALA A 242 9.04 1.12 4.87
N ALA A 243 9.69 2.25 4.59
CA ALA A 243 11.14 2.29 4.37
C ALA A 243 11.86 2.40 5.73
N SER A 244 11.76 1.33 6.53
CA SER A 244 12.26 1.27 7.91
C SER A 244 13.74 1.59 8.05
N GLY A 245 14.56 1.41 7.00
CA GLY A 245 15.94 1.89 6.99
C GLY A 245 16.07 3.40 7.27
N LEU A 246 15.05 4.19 6.93
CA LEU A 246 14.97 5.63 7.19
C LEU A 246 14.37 5.98 8.56
N PHE A 247 13.86 5.00 9.31
CA PHE A 247 13.20 5.26 10.59
C PHE A 247 14.23 5.48 11.69
N PRO A 248 13.90 6.33 12.69
CA PRO A 248 14.74 6.53 13.85
C PRO A 248 14.86 5.23 14.67
N ASP A 249 16.05 5.01 15.22
CA ASP A 249 16.29 3.92 16.15
C ASP A 249 15.54 4.17 17.46
N ALA A 250 14.81 3.15 17.91
CA ALA A 250 14.21 3.12 19.24
C ALA A 250 15.32 3.10 20.31
N ASN A 251 15.07 3.70 21.47
CA ASN A 251 16.01 3.62 22.58
C ASN A 251 16.12 2.16 23.09
N LYS A 252 17.06 1.88 24.01
CA LYS A 252 17.30 0.51 24.49
C LYS A 252 16.06 -0.15 25.08
N GLN A 253 15.34 0.54 25.96
CA GLN A 253 14.15 -0.01 26.62
C GLN A 253 13.02 -0.27 25.61
N GLN A 254 12.78 0.70 24.72
CA GLN A 254 11.82 0.55 23.63
C GLN A 254 12.20 -0.61 22.69
N SER A 255 13.48 -0.75 22.35
CA SER A 255 13.98 -1.83 21.50
C SER A 255 13.78 -3.19 22.13
N ASP A 256 14.09 -3.33 23.42
CA ASP A 256 13.91 -4.59 24.16
C ASP A 256 12.42 -4.98 24.22
N TYR A 257 11.54 -4.00 24.45
CA TYR A 257 10.09 -4.19 24.44
C TYR A 257 9.56 -4.56 23.05
N LEU A 258 9.88 -3.77 22.01
CA LEU A 258 9.41 -4.00 20.64
C LEU A 258 9.91 -5.35 20.10
N LYS A 259 11.14 -5.75 20.46
CA LYS A 259 11.69 -7.07 20.11
C LYS A 259 10.93 -8.20 20.81
N LYS A 260 10.53 -8.02 22.07
CA LYS A 260 9.74 -9.01 22.82
C LYS A 260 8.35 -9.18 22.20
N GLN A 261 7.67 -8.08 21.89
CA GLN A 261 6.30 -8.08 21.35
C GLN A 261 6.24 -8.49 19.86
N PHE A 262 7.02 -7.81 19.03
CA PHE A 262 6.87 -7.86 17.57
C PHE A 262 7.99 -8.62 16.86
N LYS A 263 9.01 -9.09 17.58
CA LYS A 263 10.21 -9.74 16.99
C LYS A 263 10.89 -8.84 15.96
N SER A 264 10.70 -9.11 14.66
CA SER A 264 11.15 -8.28 13.54
C SER A 264 9.99 -7.75 12.70
N GLY A 265 8.74 -8.10 13.04
CA GLY A 265 7.53 -7.63 12.36
C GLY A 265 7.03 -6.32 12.96
N ARG A 266 5.90 -5.83 12.44
CA ARG A 266 5.28 -4.57 12.88
C ARG A 266 3.84 -4.74 13.37
N TRP A 267 3.36 -5.98 13.42
CA TRP A 267 2.07 -6.35 13.99
C TRP A 267 2.09 -7.79 14.51
N HIS A 268 1.12 -8.14 15.35
CA HIS A 268 0.87 -9.54 15.75
C HIS A 268 -0.60 -9.72 16.18
N ASN A 269 -1.04 -10.97 16.24
CA ASN A 269 -2.36 -11.37 16.73
C ASN A 269 -2.33 -12.01 18.14
N ASN A 270 -1.19 -11.95 18.83
CA ASN A 270 -1.06 -12.40 20.22
C ASN A 270 -1.59 -11.34 21.20
N GLU A 271 -1.89 -11.76 22.42
CA GLU A 271 -2.20 -10.83 23.52
C GLU A 271 -1.06 -9.84 23.74
N MET A 272 -1.39 -8.55 23.84
CA MET A 272 -0.42 -7.50 24.15
C MET A 272 0.01 -7.55 25.62
N ASP A 273 1.29 -7.27 25.87
CA ASP A 273 1.80 -7.11 27.23
C ASP A 273 1.31 -5.79 27.84
N THR A 274 0.22 -5.88 28.61
CA THR A 274 -0.39 -4.75 29.34
C THR A 274 0.47 -4.24 30.50
N GLY A 275 1.62 -4.85 30.77
CA GLY A 275 2.55 -4.45 31.83
C GLY A 275 3.42 -3.24 31.49
N SER A 276 3.49 -2.82 30.22
CA SER A 276 4.31 -1.68 29.76
C SER A 276 3.43 -0.56 29.19
N TRP A 277 3.43 0.60 29.83
CA TRP A 277 2.66 1.77 29.39
C TRP A 277 3.62 2.84 28.85
N TRP A 278 3.54 3.12 27.56
CA TRP A 278 4.35 4.15 26.90
C TRP A 278 3.52 5.41 26.65
N VAL A 279 4.09 6.59 26.96
CA VAL A 279 3.47 7.89 26.64
C VAL A 279 4.50 8.77 25.93
N PRO A 280 4.32 9.11 24.64
CA PRO A 280 3.26 8.61 23.76
C PRO A 280 3.38 7.09 23.46
N PRO A 281 2.28 6.42 23.07
CA PRO A 281 2.28 4.99 22.79
C PRO A 281 3.20 4.64 21.62
N ILE A 282 3.98 3.57 21.78
CA ILE A 282 4.87 3.06 20.71
C ILE A 282 4.26 1.88 19.94
N ASP A 283 3.13 1.39 20.44
CA ASP A 283 2.27 0.37 19.87
C ASP A 283 0.82 0.63 20.28
N LEU A 284 -0.11 0.01 19.55
CA LEU A 284 -1.55 0.11 19.77
C LEU A 284 -2.19 -1.24 19.53
N GLU A 285 -3.20 -1.57 20.34
CA GLU A 285 -4.15 -2.63 20.03
C GLU A 285 -5.33 -2.02 19.26
N ILE A 286 -5.65 -2.57 18.10
CA ILE A 286 -6.79 -2.11 17.30
C ILE A 286 -7.68 -3.30 16.96
N GLU A 287 -8.96 -3.17 17.29
CA GLU A 287 -10.01 -4.04 16.78
C GLU A 287 -10.31 -3.63 15.33
N SER A 288 -9.90 -4.48 14.38
CA SER A 288 -10.27 -4.34 12.97
C SER A 288 -11.36 -5.36 12.63
N ARG A 289 -11.94 -5.26 11.43
CA ARG A 289 -12.86 -6.30 10.93
C ARG A 289 -12.23 -7.69 10.80
N HIS A 290 -10.90 -7.78 10.88
CA HIS A 290 -10.14 -9.03 10.85
C HIS A 290 -9.80 -9.55 12.26
N GLY A 291 -10.24 -8.86 13.31
CA GLY A 291 -10.01 -9.17 14.74
C GLY A 291 -9.12 -8.14 15.45
N ALA A 292 -8.85 -8.39 16.73
CA ALA A 292 -7.89 -7.63 17.54
C ALA A 292 -6.45 -7.98 17.16
N TYR A 293 -5.63 -6.96 16.89
CA TYR A 293 -4.18 -7.12 16.67
C TYR A 293 -3.42 -6.01 17.38
N GLY A 294 -2.19 -6.33 17.80
CA GLY A 294 -1.20 -5.35 18.23
C GLY A 294 -0.42 -4.83 17.03
N TYR A 295 -0.13 -3.53 17.02
CA TYR A 295 0.59 -2.86 15.94
C TYR A 295 1.68 -1.94 16.47
N VAL A 296 2.80 -1.84 15.76
CA VAL A 296 3.82 -0.82 16.01
C VAL A 296 3.31 0.54 15.55
N ASN A 297 3.29 1.51 16.46
CA ASN A 297 2.83 2.86 16.20
C ASN A 297 3.95 3.74 15.65
N GLY A 298 3.77 4.21 14.42
CA GLY A 298 4.66 5.15 13.77
C GLY A 298 5.97 4.57 13.25
N ARG A 299 6.91 5.47 12.97
CA ARG A 299 8.21 5.17 12.36
C ARG A 299 9.23 4.79 13.41
N ARG A 300 9.39 3.48 13.64
CA ARG A 300 10.32 2.93 14.64
C ARG A 300 11.12 1.77 14.06
N LYS A 301 12.41 1.74 14.39
CA LYS A 301 13.35 0.67 14.05
C LYS A 301 14.06 0.20 15.30
N TRP A 302 14.27 -1.10 15.45
CA TRP A 302 15.02 -1.69 16.56
C TRP A 302 15.86 -2.85 16.05
N LYS A 303 16.97 -3.17 16.72
CA LYS A 303 17.83 -4.28 16.30
C LYS A 303 17.24 -5.62 16.73
N SER A 304 17.08 -6.55 15.79
CA SER A 304 16.80 -7.97 16.06
C SER A 304 18.05 -8.82 15.76
N ALA A 305 18.06 -10.09 16.17
CA ALA A 305 19.23 -10.97 16.03
C ALA A 305 19.62 -11.23 14.55
N GLY A 306 18.67 -11.11 13.62
CA GLY A 306 18.90 -11.21 12.17
C GLY A 306 19.08 -9.86 11.46
N GLY A 307 19.12 -8.75 12.20
CA GLY A 307 18.95 -7.41 11.65
C GLY A 307 17.48 -7.04 11.45
N TYR A 308 17.18 -5.74 11.44
CA TYR A 308 15.84 -5.25 11.13
C TYR A 308 15.71 -5.04 9.62
N PRO A 309 14.64 -5.54 8.98
CA PRO A 309 14.41 -5.33 7.56
C PRO A 309 14.49 -3.85 7.20
N THR A 310 15.08 -3.51 6.05
CA THR A 310 15.12 -2.11 5.58
C THR A 310 13.83 -1.68 4.88
N LEU A 311 13.00 -2.66 4.51
CA LEU A 311 11.65 -2.53 3.96
C LEU A 311 10.75 -3.50 4.73
N THR A 312 9.55 -3.08 5.11
CA THR A 312 8.63 -3.87 5.94
C THR A 312 7.23 -3.29 5.80
N HIS A 313 6.19 -4.02 6.19
CA HIS A 313 4.82 -3.51 6.18
C HIS A 313 4.06 -3.96 7.45
N GLY A 314 2.76 -3.66 7.48
CA GLY A 314 1.83 -4.08 8.52
C GLY A 314 1.83 -3.24 9.81
N GLY A 315 2.72 -2.25 9.95
CA GLY A 315 2.66 -1.27 11.04
C GLY A 315 1.75 -0.08 10.74
N LEU A 316 1.64 0.82 11.71
CA LEU A 316 0.80 2.03 11.60
C LEU A 316 1.62 3.22 11.11
N THR A 317 1.78 3.30 9.78
CA THR A 317 2.27 4.50 9.10
C THR A 317 1.48 4.75 7.81
N VAL A 318 1.39 6.02 7.41
CA VAL A 318 0.60 6.47 6.27
C VAL A 318 1.03 5.79 4.97
N LEU A 319 2.32 5.50 4.76
CA LEU A 319 2.80 4.84 3.53
C LEU A 319 2.71 3.30 3.56
N GLU A 320 2.39 2.71 4.71
CA GLU A 320 1.99 1.30 4.82
C GLU A 320 0.51 1.12 4.49
N ILE A 321 -0.33 2.09 4.87
CA ILE A 321 -1.79 1.99 4.75
C ILE A 321 -2.40 2.73 3.55
N ALA A 322 -1.83 3.85 3.10
CA ALA A 322 -2.37 4.58 1.96
C ALA A 322 -1.79 3.99 0.67
N VAL A 323 -2.67 3.54 -0.22
CA VAL A 323 -2.30 2.87 -1.46
C VAL A 323 -2.93 3.53 -2.68
N PRO A 324 -2.33 3.37 -3.87
CA PRO A 324 -2.86 3.96 -5.09
C PRO A 324 -4.18 3.31 -5.52
N TYR A 325 -5.10 4.12 -6.07
CA TYR A 325 -6.28 3.65 -6.80
C TYR A 325 -6.40 4.43 -8.09
N ILE A 326 -6.09 3.77 -9.21
CA ILE A 326 -5.97 4.43 -10.51
C ILE A 326 -6.88 3.70 -11.50
N GLU A 327 -7.90 4.40 -11.97
CA GLU A 327 -8.80 3.91 -12.99
C GLU A 327 -8.37 4.42 -14.36
N ILE A 328 -8.08 3.49 -15.26
CA ILE A 328 -7.67 3.78 -16.63
C ILE A 328 -8.51 3.01 -17.64
N SER A 329 -8.59 3.55 -18.85
CA SER A 329 -8.98 2.79 -20.02
C SER A 329 -8.16 3.26 -21.22
N ARG A 330 -8.28 2.52 -22.31
CA ARG A 330 -7.81 2.99 -23.61
C ARG A 330 -9.00 3.46 -24.43
N SER A 331 -8.83 4.57 -25.14
CA SER A 331 -9.76 4.94 -26.21
C SER A 331 -9.56 3.96 -27.37
N ASN A 332 -10.64 3.31 -27.80
CA ASN A 332 -10.62 2.41 -28.96
C ASN A 332 -10.15 3.11 -30.22
#